data_AF-A0A7Y3DGW3-F1
#
_entry.id   AF-A0A7Y3DGW3-F1
#
_cell.length_a   1.000
_cell.length_b   1.000
_cell.length_c   1.000
_cell.angle_alpha   90.00
_cell.angle_beta   90.00
_cell.angle_gamma   90.00
#
_symmetry.space_group_name_H-M   'P 1'
#
loop_
_entity.id
_entity.type
_entity.pdbx_description
1 polymer ?
#
loop_
_entity_poly.entity_id
_entity_poly.type
_entity_poly.pdbx_seq_one_letter_code
_entity_poly.pdbx_strand_id
1 'polypeptide(L)'
;MSRLRFIGLLAALALIAAACGGSSSDATTTTAGSGRPATTTPSDSPTTSTPDGGDADEIARQIDELIVEAQQIRGLELLQPIDVVLLTDAEYQARFQEILEEDLDPDDIAAINALLRMLGIISPNDDYRQLLEVFVTTGTGGFYDSDTEELVVRLVGDELGPQARSVVVHEVVHALQDQHFTLLDDRENLEGDPAYVAIAIAEGDALLREATYVQSLSLREQAAYVAEFSEIDLSALDAIPGYIRNSLEAPYLDGFQFHQLIGIDSIDDQFTDPPESSEQLLSQTAYLRDEQPIEVTLPDLELPGYELWFDAPAGQKDLELMLGDALSAPDAQRAADGWGGDLNRVYNAGADEAVYVLKYVGDTKQDAEELEAAFLEFIDELVPAGTYTFVERTDADLLVMIASDPSVGPQLEAAFS
;
A
#
# COMPACT_ATOMS: atom_id res chain seq x y z
N MET A 1 15.66 15.63 0.28
CA MET A 1 16.08 14.42 -0.43
C MET A 1 14.86 13.54 -0.36
N SER A 2 14.24 13.25 -1.50
CA SER A 2 12.89 12.70 -1.57
C SER A 2 12.85 11.28 -1.00
N ARG A 3 11.74 10.98 -0.33
CA ARG A 3 11.52 9.78 0.49
C ARG A 3 10.21 9.18 0.02
N LEU A 4 10.30 7.97 -0.51
CA LEU A 4 9.32 6.88 -0.62
C LEU A 4 9.61 6.13 -1.92
N ARG A 5 10.44 5.08 -1.85
CA ARG A 5 10.93 4.40 -3.05
C ARG A 5 11.07 2.89 -2.86
N PHE A 6 9.93 2.19 -2.84
CA PHE A 6 9.88 0.72 -3.00
C PHE A 6 8.60 0.30 -3.74
N ILE A 7 8.70 -0.54 -4.78
CA ILE A 7 7.57 -0.92 -5.67
C ILE A 7 6.77 -2.15 -5.20
N GLY A 8 7.35 -3.26 -4.76
CA GLY A 8 6.58 -4.53 -4.80
C GLY A 8 5.70 -4.90 -3.59
N LEU A 9 5.78 -4.19 -2.46
CA LEU A 9 5.30 -4.77 -1.18
C LEU A 9 4.71 -3.77 -0.18
N LEU A 10 4.90 -2.49 -0.44
CA LEU A 10 4.54 -1.38 0.45
C LEU A 10 3.52 -0.46 -0.21
N ALA A 11 2.80 -0.95 -1.22
CA ALA A 11 1.82 -0.20 -1.98
C ALA A 11 0.51 0.10 -1.21
N ALA A 12 0.55 0.18 0.13
CA ALA A 12 -0.46 0.91 0.90
C ALA A 12 0.11 2.11 1.67
N LEU A 13 1.36 2.50 1.39
CA LEU A 13 1.84 3.83 1.79
C LEU A 13 1.13 4.97 1.05
N ALA A 14 0.38 4.68 -0.02
CA ALA A 14 -0.22 5.70 -0.86
C ALA A 14 -1.75 5.84 -0.71
N LEU A 15 -2.29 5.61 0.49
CA LEU A 15 -3.53 6.30 0.84
C LEU A 15 -3.31 7.53 1.70
N ILE A 16 -2.16 7.69 2.36
CA ILE A 16 -1.82 8.95 3.03
C ILE A 16 -0.30 9.16 3.16
N ALA A 17 0.19 10.25 2.57
CA ALA A 17 1.49 10.93 2.70
C ALA A 17 2.56 10.76 1.59
N ALA A 18 2.84 11.86 0.87
CA ALA A 18 4.21 12.39 0.74
C ALA A 18 4.23 13.90 0.36
N ALA A 19 4.20 14.80 1.36
CA ALA A 19 4.53 16.22 1.10
C ALA A 19 5.24 16.91 2.29
N CYS A 20 6.56 17.10 2.20
CA CYS A 20 7.22 18.43 2.27
C CYS A 20 8.76 18.35 2.32
N GLY A 21 9.42 18.77 1.24
CA GLY A 21 10.86 19.06 1.21
C GLY A 21 11.20 20.48 1.69
N GLY A 22 12.01 20.60 2.75
CA GLY A 22 12.57 21.87 3.21
C GLY A 22 14.10 21.82 3.35
N SER A 23 14.82 22.45 2.43
CA SER A 23 16.29 22.55 2.43
C SER A 23 16.81 23.53 3.49
N SER A 24 17.82 23.14 4.28
CA SER A 24 18.89 24.06 4.69
C SER A 24 20.17 23.34 5.11
N SER A 25 21.29 24.03 4.90
CA SER A 25 22.65 23.55 4.73
C SER A 25 23.58 23.84 5.93
N ASP A 26 24.68 23.06 5.97
CA ASP A 26 26.01 23.33 6.54
C ASP A 26 26.26 23.33 8.06
N ALA A 27 27.13 22.42 8.54
CA ALA A 27 28.55 22.70 8.84
C ALA A 27 29.18 21.84 9.97
N THR A 28 30.11 20.97 9.57
CA THR A 28 31.50 20.81 10.06
C THR A 28 31.87 20.47 11.54
N THR A 29 32.67 19.38 11.66
CA THR A 29 34.02 19.24 12.28
C THR A 29 34.23 18.38 13.56
N THR A 30 35.18 17.42 13.42
CA THR A 30 36.20 16.90 14.39
C THR A 30 35.71 16.05 15.59
N THR A 31 36.36 14.96 16.02
CA THR A 31 37.80 14.70 16.17
C THR A 31 38.11 13.21 16.40
N ALA A 32 39.34 12.80 16.06
CA ALA A 32 39.93 11.47 16.17
C ALA A 32 40.24 10.97 17.60
N GLY A 33 40.39 9.65 17.74
CA GLY A 33 40.98 9.01 18.93
C GLY A 33 41.48 7.58 18.66
N SER A 34 42.81 7.44 18.52
CA SER A 34 43.54 6.19 18.29
C SER A 34 43.79 5.41 19.60
N GLY A 35 43.76 4.07 19.56
CA GLY A 35 44.31 3.23 20.63
C GLY A 35 44.13 1.71 20.46
N ARG A 36 45.16 1.02 19.95
CA ARG A 36 45.46 -0.42 20.14
C ARG A 36 46.87 -0.49 20.77
N PRO A 37 47.41 -1.59 21.36
CA PRO A 37 46.86 -2.94 21.49
C PRO A 37 47.13 -3.68 22.83
N ALA A 38 46.43 -4.81 23.09
CA ALA A 38 47.01 -5.99 23.74
C ALA A 38 46.13 -7.25 23.61
N THR A 39 46.81 -8.36 23.40
CA THR A 39 46.41 -9.76 23.15
C THR A 39 46.01 -10.51 24.42
N THR A 40 45.04 -11.46 24.36
CA THR A 40 45.18 -12.84 24.90
C THR A 40 44.00 -13.78 24.55
N THR A 41 44.36 -14.92 23.94
CA THR A 41 43.78 -16.29 23.98
C THR A 41 42.49 -16.66 23.21
N PRO A 42 42.44 -17.89 22.65
CA PRO A 42 41.50 -18.30 21.61
C PRO A 42 40.16 -18.70 22.22
N SER A 43 39.08 -18.13 21.70
CA SER A 43 37.73 -18.62 21.93
C SER A 43 37.27 -19.29 20.64
N ASP A 44 36.79 -20.51 20.78
CA ASP A 44 36.33 -21.38 19.70
C ASP A 44 35.45 -20.62 18.71
N SER A 45 35.87 -20.60 17.44
CA SER A 45 35.05 -20.18 16.33
C SER A 45 33.85 -21.13 16.24
N PRO A 46 32.60 -20.65 16.27
CA PRO A 46 31.53 -21.43 15.69
C PRO A 46 31.84 -21.51 14.20
N THR A 47 32.03 -22.72 13.70
CA THR A 47 32.08 -23.00 12.28
C THR A 47 30.77 -22.49 11.69
N THR A 48 30.79 -21.33 11.06
CA THR A 48 29.76 -20.92 10.11
C THR A 48 29.86 -21.94 8.98
N SER A 49 28.97 -22.92 8.99
CA SER A 49 28.72 -23.77 7.83
C SER A 49 28.11 -22.88 6.77
N THR A 50 28.96 -22.39 5.86
CA THR A 50 28.54 -21.94 4.54
C THR A 50 27.72 -23.07 3.92
N PRO A 51 26.52 -22.82 3.39
CA PRO A 51 25.79 -23.81 2.62
C PRO A 51 26.69 -24.34 1.50
N ASP A 52 26.63 -25.66 1.27
CA ASP A 52 27.36 -26.32 0.19
C ASP A 52 26.91 -25.68 -1.13
N GLY A 53 27.86 -25.24 -1.97
CA GLY A 53 27.57 -24.41 -3.16
C GLY A 53 26.79 -25.10 -4.30
N GLY A 54 26.18 -26.26 -4.05
CA GLY A 54 25.34 -26.98 -5.01
C GLY A 54 23.88 -26.51 -5.03
N ASP A 55 23.33 -26.08 -3.88
CA ASP A 55 21.91 -25.75 -3.77
C ASP A 55 21.61 -24.31 -4.22
N ALA A 56 22.52 -23.37 -3.92
CA ALA A 56 22.38 -21.96 -4.34
C ALA A 56 22.53 -21.78 -5.87
N ASP A 57 23.49 -22.46 -6.49
CA ASP A 57 23.70 -22.41 -7.95
C ASP A 57 22.49 -23.00 -8.71
N GLU A 58 21.85 -24.02 -8.15
CA GLU A 58 20.65 -24.62 -8.71
C GLU A 58 19.41 -23.71 -8.56
N ILE A 59 19.23 -23.08 -7.40
CA ILE A 59 18.16 -22.08 -7.19
C ILE A 59 18.34 -20.89 -8.14
N ALA A 60 19.56 -20.37 -8.29
CA ALA A 60 19.85 -19.29 -9.23
C ALA A 60 19.49 -19.68 -10.67
N ARG A 61 19.86 -20.89 -11.10
CA ARG A 61 19.49 -21.43 -12.42
C ARG A 61 17.98 -21.57 -12.61
N GLN A 62 17.25 -21.95 -11.55
CA GLN A 62 15.78 -22.00 -11.60
C GLN A 62 15.16 -20.61 -11.73
N ILE A 63 15.72 -19.61 -11.03
CA ILE A 63 15.26 -18.22 -11.16
C ILE A 63 15.53 -17.68 -12.57
N ASP A 64 16.68 -17.99 -13.18
CA ASP A 64 16.95 -17.64 -14.58
C ASP A 64 15.90 -18.23 -15.54
N GLU A 65 15.44 -19.46 -15.29
CA GLU A 65 14.36 -20.08 -16.07
C GLU A 65 13.02 -19.38 -15.85
N LEU A 66 12.70 -19.01 -14.61
CA LEU A 66 11.47 -18.25 -14.27
C LEU A 66 11.48 -16.85 -14.86
N ILE A 67 12.63 -16.18 -14.94
CA ILE A 67 12.76 -14.88 -15.59
C ILE A 67 12.41 -14.99 -17.08
N VAL A 68 12.86 -16.05 -17.74
CA VAL A 68 12.52 -16.32 -19.14
C VAL A 68 11.03 -16.65 -19.30
N GLU A 69 10.46 -17.41 -18.36
CA GLU A 69 9.03 -17.75 -18.38
C GLU A 69 8.14 -16.53 -18.12
N ALA A 70 8.48 -15.68 -17.16
CA ALA A 70 7.76 -14.43 -16.87
C ALA A 70 7.75 -13.49 -18.08
N GLN A 71 8.88 -13.32 -18.78
CA GLN A 71 8.94 -12.57 -20.04
C GLN A 71 8.00 -13.14 -21.11
N GLN A 72 7.95 -14.48 -21.26
CA GLN A 72 7.06 -15.13 -22.22
C GLN A 72 5.58 -14.98 -21.83
N ILE A 73 5.27 -15.11 -20.54
CA ILE A 73 3.91 -14.96 -20.01
C ILE A 73 3.45 -13.52 -20.16
N ARG A 74 4.29 -12.54 -19.81
CA ARG A 74 3.97 -11.11 -19.87
C ARG A 74 3.95 -10.56 -21.31
N GLY A 75 4.76 -11.14 -22.19
CA GLY A 75 4.95 -10.69 -23.57
C GLY A 75 5.93 -9.51 -23.70
N LEU A 76 6.74 -9.25 -22.67
CA LEU A 76 7.76 -8.20 -22.63
C LEU A 76 9.14 -8.84 -22.43
N GLU A 77 10.17 -8.27 -23.05
CA GLU A 77 11.57 -8.67 -22.83
C GLU A 77 12.22 -7.71 -21.83
N LEU A 78 13.08 -8.20 -20.95
CA LEU A 78 13.91 -7.33 -20.10
C LEU A 78 14.78 -6.43 -20.99
N LEU A 79 14.75 -5.12 -20.75
CA LEU A 79 15.60 -4.13 -21.38
C LEU A 79 17.01 -4.11 -20.76
N GLN A 80 17.10 -4.41 -19.46
CA GLN A 80 18.34 -4.62 -18.71
C GLN A 80 18.24 -5.87 -17.84
N PRO A 81 19.35 -6.56 -17.54
CA PRO A 81 19.36 -7.65 -16.57
C PRO A 81 18.90 -7.18 -15.19
N ILE A 82 18.20 -8.04 -14.46
CA ILE A 82 17.86 -7.82 -13.04
C ILE A 82 18.89 -8.53 -12.16
N ASP A 83 19.29 -7.87 -11.07
CA ASP A 83 20.23 -8.46 -10.12
C ASP A 83 19.47 -9.29 -9.07
N VAL A 84 19.71 -10.60 -9.03
CA VAL A 84 19.01 -11.51 -8.12
C VAL A 84 19.76 -11.62 -6.79
N VAL A 85 19.07 -11.29 -5.70
CA VAL A 85 19.58 -11.36 -4.33
C VAL A 85 18.80 -12.42 -3.55
N LEU A 86 19.51 -13.49 -3.17
CA LEU A 86 18.94 -14.56 -2.35
C LEU A 86 19.23 -14.28 -0.87
N LEU A 87 18.18 -14.15 -0.06
CA LEU A 87 18.32 -13.88 1.37
C LEU A 87 17.77 -15.04 2.19
N THR A 88 18.46 -15.38 3.28
CA THR A 88 17.85 -16.21 4.33
C THR A 88 16.68 -15.47 4.98
N ASP A 89 15.81 -16.21 5.66
CA ASP A 89 14.68 -15.63 6.40
C ASP A 89 15.06 -14.43 7.31
N ALA A 90 16.16 -14.57 8.06
CA ALA A 90 16.64 -13.51 8.96
C ALA A 90 17.23 -12.31 8.20
N GLU A 91 17.91 -12.55 7.08
CA GLU A 91 18.45 -11.47 6.24
C GLU A 91 17.34 -10.73 5.50
N TYR A 92 16.31 -11.44 5.05
CA TYR A 92 15.12 -10.87 4.41
C TYR A 92 14.38 -9.94 5.39
N GLN A 93 14.13 -10.41 6.61
CA GLN A 93 13.52 -9.57 7.66
C GLN A 93 14.37 -8.34 7.97
N ALA A 94 15.69 -8.50 8.08
CA ALA A 94 16.60 -7.38 8.34
C ALA A 94 16.60 -6.34 7.19
N ARG A 95 16.67 -6.80 5.93
CA ARG A 95 16.57 -5.94 4.75
C ARG A 95 15.25 -5.17 4.75
N PHE A 96 14.14 -5.85 5.06
CA PHE A 96 12.85 -5.18 5.10
C PHE A 96 12.75 -4.14 6.21
N GLN A 97 13.35 -4.40 7.38
CA GLN A 97 13.43 -3.38 8.44
C GLN A 97 14.24 -2.15 8.03
N GLU A 98 15.35 -2.34 7.31
CA GLU A 98 16.14 -1.23 6.77
C GLU A 98 15.31 -0.40 5.77
N ILE A 99 14.57 -1.06 4.88
CA ILE A 99 13.67 -0.39 3.93
C ILE A 99 12.61 0.42 4.65
N LEU A 100 11.91 -0.17 5.63
CA LEU A 100 10.92 0.55 6.43
C LEU A 100 11.54 1.75 7.19
N GLU A 101 12.78 1.63 7.67
CA GLU A 101 13.47 2.75 8.34
C GLU A 101 13.83 3.89 7.39
N GLU A 102 14.13 3.58 6.14
CA GLU A 102 14.52 4.58 5.13
C GLU A 102 13.30 5.26 4.50
N ASP A 103 12.24 4.49 4.21
CA ASP A 103 11.05 4.96 3.50
C ASP A 103 9.97 5.54 4.41
N LEU A 104 9.81 5.04 5.65
CA LEU A 104 8.79 5.56 6.55
C LEU A 104 9.31 6.78 7.32
N ASP A 105 8.87 7.98 6.93
CA ASP A 105 9.16 9.17 7.71
C ASP A 105 8.50 9.06 9.10
N PRO A 106 9.25 9.20 10.21
CA PRO A 106 8.68 9.18 11.55
C PRO A 106 7.56 10.21 11.78
N ASP A 107 7.62 11.37 11.10
CA ASP A 107 6.59 12.39 11.22
C ASP A 107 5.29 11.96 10.51
N ASP A 108 5.39 11.29 9.35
CA ASP A 108 4.24 10.70 8.66
C ASP A 108 3.61 9.56 9.47
N ILE A 109 4.44 8.68 10.06
CA ILE A 109 3.93 7.62 10.95
C ILE A 109 3.21 8.21 12.17
N ALA A 110 3.71 9.31 12.73
CA ALA A 110 3.03 10.00 13.82
C ALA A 110 1.68 10.58 13.36
N ALA A 111 1.62 11.13 12.14
CA ALA A 111 0.39 11.69 11.58
C ALA A 111 -0.66 10.61 11.26
N ILE A 112 -0.25 9.50 10.64
CA ILE A 112 -1.09 8.33 10.39
C ILE A 112 -1.64 7.78 11.70
N ASN A 113 -0.78 7.58 12.71
CA ASN A 113 -1.20 7.10 14.02
C ASN A 113 -2.24 8.01 14.67
N ALA A 114 -2.04 9.33 14.62
CA ALA A 114 -3.00 10.29 15.18
C ALA A 114 -4.36 10.21 14.48
N LEU A 115 -4.37 10.12 13.14
CA LEU A 115 -5.59 9.96 12.36
C LEU A 115 -6.30 8.65 12.68
N LEU A 116 -5.60 7.51 12.61
CA LEU A 116 -6.20 6.20 12.82
C LEU A 116 -6.73 6.01 14.25
N ARG A 117 -6.05 6.59 15.26
CA ARG A 117 -6.53 6.61 16.65
C ARG A 117 -7.76 7.50 16.81
N MET A 118 -7.80 8.65 16.14
CA MET A 118 -8.96 9.54 16.15
C MET A 118 -10.17 8.91 15.45
N LEU A 119 -9.95 8.17 14.36
CA LEU A 119 -11.00 7.43 13.66
C LEU A 119 -11.43 6.16 14.42
N GLY A 120 -10.64 5.72 15.41
CA GLY A 120 -10.91 4.52 16.20
C GLY A 120 -10.52 3.21 15.50
N ILE A 121 -9.81 3.29 14.38
CA ILE A 121 -9.36 2.13 13.59
C ILE A 121 -8.26 1.36 14.33
N ILE A 122 -7.36 2.09 15.00
CA ILE A 122 -6.32 1.49 15.84
C ILE A 122 -6.50 1.89 17.31
N SER A 123 -6.06 1.03 18.23
CA SER A 123 -6.10 1.33 19.66
C SER A 123 -5.04 2.38 20.05
N PRO A 124 -5.17 3.06 21.20
CA PRO A 124 -4.17 4.03 21.66
C PRO A 124 -2.74 3.50 21.85
N ASN A 125 -2.56 2.18 21.95
CA ASN A 125 -1.24 1.54 22.10
C ASN A 125 -0.74 0.88 20.82
N ASP A 126 -1.56 0.82 19.78
CA ASP A 126 -1.19 0.25 18.50
C ASP A 126 -0.37 1.27 17.72
N ASP A 127 0.50 0.79 16.84
CA ASP A 127 1.42 1.61 16.07
C ASP A 127 1.42 1.13 14.62
N TYR A 128 1.08 2.04 13.70
CA TYR A 128 0.92 1.70 12.29
C TYR A 128 2.18 1.07 11.68
N ARG A 129 3.37 1.55 12.05
CA ARG A 129 4.64 0.97 11.58
C ARG A 129 4.81 -0.49 12.02
N GLN A 130 4.49 -0.81 13.28
CA GLN A 130 4.53 -2.20 13.76
C GLN A 130 3.50 -3.08 13.06
N LEU A 131 2.31 -2.55 12.75
CA LEU A 131 1.29 -3.29 11.99
C LEU A 131 1.77 -3.59 10.56
N LEU A 132 2.42 -2.63 9.90
CA LEU A 132 3.06 -2.83 8.59
C LEU A 132 4.18 -3.87 8.65
N GLU A 133 5.04 -3.82 9.67
CA GLU A 133 6.09 -4.81 9.88
C GLU A 133 5.50 -6.23 10.02
N VAL A 134 4.42 -6.38 10.79
CA VAL A 134 3.71 -7.66 10.92
C VAL A 134 3.16 -8.13 9.58
N PHE A 135 2.51 -7.24 8.82
CA PHE A 135 1.95 -7.58 7.51
C PHE A 135 3.01 -8.17 6.59
N VAL A 136 4.11 -7.43 6.41
CA VAL A 136 5.13 -7.80 5.43
C VAL A 136 5.90 -9.05 5.84
N THR A 137 6.35 -9.12 7.08
CA THR A 137 7.16 -10.26 7.53
C THR A 137 6.38 -11.58 7.51
N THR A 138 5.06 -11.50 7.61
CA THR A 138 4.13 -12.64 7.56
C THR A 138 3.75 -13.04 6.13
N GLY A 139 3.51 -12.07 5.23
CA GLY A 139 2.85 -12.32 3.95
C GLY A 139 3.76 -12.55 2.73
N THR A 140 5.07 -12.29 2.83
CA THR A 140 5.86 -11.99 1.62
C THR A 140 7.01 -12.98 1.40
N GLY A 141 7.10 -13.48 0.16
CA GLY A 141 8.09 -14.48 -0.28
C GLY A 141 9.27 -13.88 -1.07
N GLY A 142 9.23 -12.59 -1.38
CA GLY A 142 10.20 -11.86 -2.18
C GLY A 142 9.65 -10.47 -2.51
N PHE A 143 10.48 -9.62 -3.11
CA PHE A 143 10.06 -8.34 -3.69
C PHE A 143 11.04 -7.91 -4.80
N TYR A 144 10.54 -7.14 -5.77
CA TYR A 144 11.36 -6.31 -6.67
C TYR A 144 11.54 -4.90 -6.09
N ASP A 145 12.80 -4.46 -6.03
CA ASP A 145 13.17 -3.11 -5.65
C ASP A 145 13.47 -2.28 -6.91
N SER A 146 12.63 -1.28 -7.20
CA SER A 146 12.82 -0.38 -8.34
C SER A 146 14.00 0.58 -8.19
N ASP A 147 14.45 0.82 -6.96
CA ASP A 147 15.54 1.76 -6.69
C ASP A 147 16.90 1.14 -6.91
N THR A 148 17.05 -0.11 -6.49
CA THR A 148 18.28 -0.88 -6.67
C THR A 148 18.24 -1.78 -7.90
N GLU A 149 17.08 -1.92 -8.54
CA GLU A 149 16.82 -2.86 -9.65
C GLU A 149 17.10 -4.33 -9.24
N GLU A 150 17.02 -4.61 -7.93
CA GLU A 150 17.26 -5.94 -7.34
C GLU A 150 15.96 -6.75 -7.24
N LEU A 151 16.01 -8.01 -7.67
CA LEU A 151 15.01 -9.03 -7.33
C LEU A 151 15.45 -9.73 -6.04
N VAL A 152 14.79 -9.44 -4.93
CA VAL A 152 15.08 -10.05 -3.63
C VAL A 152 14.16 -11.25 -3.40
N VAL A 153 14.75 -12.43 -3.21
CA VAL A 153 14.02 -13.69 -3.01
C VAL A 153 14.31 -14.23 -1.61
N ARG A 154 13.24 -14.51 -0.84
CA ARG A 154 13.33 -15.13 0.49
C ARG A 154 13.49 -16.63 0.36
N LEU A 155 14.60 -17.17 0.86
CA LEU A 155 14.85 -18.60 0.90
C LEU A 155 14.26 -19.21 2.17
N VAL A 156 13.22 -20.02 2.00
CA VAL A 156 12.64 -20.84 3.07
C VAL A 156 12.92 -22.31 2.77
N GLY A 157 14.02 -22.83 3.31
CA GLY A 157 14.49 -24.19 3.04
C GLY A 157 15.50 -24.28 1.89
N ASP A 158 15.70 -25.48 1.37
CA ASP A 158 16.75 -25.81 0.40
C ASP A 158 16.25 -25.87 -1.07
N GLU A 159 14.94 -25.68 -1.30
CA GLU A 159 14.31 -25.77 -2.63
C GLU A 159 13.30 -24.64 -2.87
N LEU A 160 13.13 -24.23 -4.13
CA LEU A 160 12.12 -23.25 -4.54
C LEU A 160 10.81 -23.97 -4.91
N GLY A 161 9.90 -24.10 -3.94
CA GLY A 161 8.59 -24.71 -4.14
C GLY A 161 7.69 -23.95 -5.13
N PRO A 162 6.67 -24.59 -5.74
CA PRO A 162 5.67 -23.93 -6.58
C PRO A 162 5.15 -22.57 -6.10
N GLN A 163 4.91 -22.37 -4.80
CA GLN A 163 4.47 -21.08 -4.27
C GLN A 163 5.58 -20.02 -4.35
N ALA A 164 6.81 -20.35 -3.94
CA ALA A 164 7.92 -19.40 -4.04
C ALA A 164 8.27 -19.08 -5.51
N ARG A 165 8.11 -20.05 -6.43
CA ARG A 165 8.27 -19.82 -7.87
C ARG A 165 7.22 -18.86 -8.43
N SER A 166 5.98 -18.90 -7.95
CA SER A 166 4.93 -17.98 -8.40
C SER A 166 5.22 -16.55 -7.95
N VAL A 167 5.70 -16.37 -6.71
CA VAL A 167 6.17 -15.07 -6.21
C VAL A 167 7.31 -14.53 -7.06
N VAL A 168 8.32 -15.35 -7.41
CA VAL A 168 9.39 -14.91 -8.32
C VAL A 168 8.83 -14.44 -9.67
N VAL A 169 7.82 -15.10 -10.23
CA VAL A 169 7.18 -14.65 -11.47
C VAL A 169 6.46 -13.32 -11.28
N HIS A 170 5.74 -13.13 -10.18
CA HIS A 170 5.09 -11.86 -9.81
C HIS A 170 6.11 -10.71 -9.77
N GLU A 171 7.20 -10.89 -9.03
CA GLU A 171 8.24 -9.86 -8.90
C GLU A 171 8.99 -9.57 -10.20
N VAL A 172 9.23 -10.58 -11.05
CA VAL A 172 9.82 -10.35 -12.37
C VAL A 172 8.87 -9.55 -13.26
N VAL A 173 7.55 -9.68 -13.09
CA VAL A 173 6.59 -8.83 -13.81
C VAL A 173 6.68 -7.39 -13.34
N HIS A 174 6.89 -7.12 -12.06
CA HIS A 174 7.19 -5.76 -11.60
C HIS A 174 8.46 -5.19 -12.24
N ALA A 175 9.53 -5.99 -12.35
CA ALA A 175 10.74 -5.57 -13.07
C ALA A 175 10.47 -5.27 -14.55
N LEU A 176 9.62 -6.05 -15.21
CA LEU A 176 9.20 -5.79 -16.59
C LEU A 176 8.35 -4.52 -16.69
N GLN A 177 7.49 -4.26 -15.71
CA GLN A 177 6.68 -3.04 -15.67
C GLN A 177 7.56 -1.81 -15.52
N ASP A 178 8.47 -1.83 -14.54
CA ASP A 178 9.44 -0.77 -14.24
C ASP A 178 10.34 -0.44 -15.44
N GLN A 179 10.80 -1.45 -16.18
CA GLN A 179 11.65 -1.21 -17.35
C GLN A 179 10.89 -0.69 -18.58
N HIS A 180 9.58 -0.94 -18.71
CA HIS A 180 8.80 -0.59 -19.91
C HIS A 180 7.88 0.61 -19.73
N PHE A 181 7.46 0.90 -18.51
CA PHE A 181 6.43 1.89 -18.20
C PHE A 181 6.87 2.82 -17.09
N THR A 182 6.32 4.03 -17.11
CA THR A 182 6.67 5.08 -16.14
C THR A 182 5.53 5.42 -15.18
N LEU A 183 4.46 4.60 -15.15
CA LEU A 183 3.26 4.86 -14.34
C LEU A 183 3.61 5.11 -12.86
N LEU A 184 4.60 4.39 -12.36
CA LEU A 184 5.05 4.45 -10.97
C LEU A 184 6.35 5.27 -10.80
N ASP A 185 6.87 5.91 -11.84
CA ASP A 185 8.11 6.70 -11.77
C ASP A 185 7.90 7.98 -10.95
N ASP A 186 6.76 8.62 -11.13
CA ASP A 186 6.37 9.86 -10.47
C ASP A 186 5.40 9.62 -9.30
N ARG A 187 5.46 8.42 -8.66
CA ARG A 187 4.56 8.04 -7.56
C ARG A 187 4.52 9.03 -6.40
N GLU A 188 5.60 9.77 -6.17
CA GLU A 188 5.67 10.85 -5.18
C GLU A 188 4.66 11.98 -5.43
N ASN A 189 4.08 12.06 -6.64
CA ASN A 189 3.05 13.04 -7.01
C ASN A 189 1.64 12.43 -7.11
N LEU A 190 1.50 11.12 -6.86
CA LEU A 190 0.21 10.44 -6.81
C LEU A 190 -0.19 10.30 -5.35
N GLU A 191 -1.37 10.81 -5.00
CA GLU A 191 -1.92 10.71 -3.65
C GLU A 191 -3.39 10.34 -3.72
N GLY A 192 -3.89 9.58 -2.74
CA GLY A 192 -5.28 9.20 -2.66
C GLY A 192 -5.72 8.28 -3.81
N ASP A 193 -6.90 8.53 -4.36
CA ASP A 193 -7.54 7.67 -5.36
C ASP A 193 -6.68 7.41 -6.62
N PRO A 194 -6.03 8.43 -7.26
CA PRO A 194 -5.10 8.19 -8.36
C PRO A 194 -3.94 7.25 -8.01
N ALA A 195 -3.40 7.33 -6.78
CA ALA A 195 -2.33 6.44 -6.35
C ALA A 195 -2.83 5.00 -6.20
N TYR A 196 -4.02 4.83 -5.60
CA TYR A 196 -4.68 3.54 -5.50
C TYR A 196 -4.86 2.88 -6.88
N VAL A 197 -5.35 3.63 -7.87
CA VAL A 197 -5.54 3.11 -9.23
C VAL A 197 -4.21 2.69 -9.86
N ALA A 198 -3.18 3.54 -9.78
CA ALA A 198 -1.88 3.23 -10.36
C ALA A 198 -1.29 1.92 -9.80
N ILE A 199 -1.40 1.74 -8.48
CA ILE A 199 -0.98 0.52 -7.79
C ILE A 199 -1.81 -0.68 -8.24
N ALA A 200 -3.14 -0.55 -8.28
CA ALA A 200 -4.01 -1.64 -8.69
C ALA A 200 -3.73 -2.09 -10.13
N ILE A 201 -3.44 -1.17 -11.06
CA ILE A 201 -3.04 -1.51 -12.42
C ILE A 201 -1.76 -2.36 -12.43
N ALA A 202 -0.73 -1.97 -11.68
CA ALA A 202 0.53 -2.71 -11.61
C ALA A 202 0.36 -4.09 -10.95
N GLU A 203 -0.23 -4.13 -9.75
CA GLU A 203 -0.43 -5.36 -8.98
C GLU A 203 -1.38 -6.34 -9.68
N GLY A 204 -2.42 -5.82 -10.30
CA GLY A 204 -3.38 -6.64 -11.05
C GLY A 204 -2.75 -7.37 -12.23
N ASP A 205 -1.84 -6.71 -12.97
CA ASP A 205 -1.15 -7.33 -14.10
C ASP A 205 -0.15 -8.38 -13.61
N ALA A 206 0.60 -8.08 -12.55
CA ALA A 206 1.52 -9.03 -11.90
C ALA A 206 0.76 -10.29 -11.40
N LEU A 207 -0.34 -10.10 -10.67
CA LEU A 207 -1.19 -11.20 -10.19
C LEU A 207 -1.82 -12.00 -11.34
N LEU A 208 -2.22 -11.34 -12.44
CA LEU A 208 -2.73 -12.03 -13.62
C LEU A 208 -1.68 -12.93 -14.26
N ARG A 209 -0.42 -12.49 -14.33
CA ARG A 209 0.69 -13.29 -14.87
C ARG A 209 1.11 -14.39 -13.92
N GLU A 210 1.13 -14.14 -12.61
CA GLU A 210 1.31 -15.17 -11.60
C GLU A 210 0.25 -16.27 -11.74
N ALA A 211 -1.03 -15.90 -11.81
CA ALA A 211 -2.12 -16.86 -11.97
C ALA A 211 -1.99 -17.66 -13.28
N THR A 212 -1.51 -17.02 -14.36
CA THR A 212 -1.23 -17.68 -15.65
C THR A 212 -0.10 -18.69 -15.53
N TYR A 213 0.97 -18.36 -14.81
CA TYR A 213 2.07 -19.27 -14.49
C TYR A 213 1.57 -20.48 -13.69
N VAL A 214 0.84 -20.26 -12.59
CA VAL A 214 0.31 -21.35 -11.75
C VAL A 214 -0.60 -22.27 -12.57
N GLN A 215 -1.40 -21.73 -13.50
CA GLN A 215 -2.23 -22.53 -14.42
C GLN A 215 -1.41 -23.33 -15.45
N SER A 216 -0.21 -22.88 -15.80
CA SER A 216 0.72 -23.57 -16.72
C SER A 216 1.32 -24.84 -16.08
N LEU A 217 1.45 -24.85 -14.75
CA LEU A 217 2.05 -25.94 -13.98
C LEU A 217 1.30 -27.27 -14.13
N SER A 218 1.99 -28.38 -13.85
CA SER A 218 1.33 -29.69 -13.81
C SER A 218 0.30 -29.76 -12.66
N LEU A 219 -0.73 -30.61 -12.80
CA LEU A 219 -1.73 -30.80 -11.72
C LEU A 219 -1.11 -31.19 -10.37
N ARG A 220 0.06 -31.86 -10.39
CA ARG A 220 0.79 -32.18 -9.16
C ARG A 220 1.36 -30.93 -8.52
N GLU A 221 1.97 -30.06 -9.32
CA GLU A 221 2.56 -28.81 -8.84
C GLU A 221 1.48 -27.81 -8.42
N GLN A 222 0.34 -27.75 -9.11
CA GLN A 222 -0.80 -26.96 -8.65
C GLN A 222 -1.33 -27.45 -7.29
N ALA A 223 -1.38 -28.77 -7.08
CA ALA A 223 -1.76 -29.33 -5.78
C ALA A 223 -0.71 -29.02 -4.69
N ALA A 224 0.58 -29.00 -5.04
CA ALA A 224 1.66 -28.62 -4.13
C ALA A 224 1.61 -27.13 -3.80
N TYR A 225 1.38 -26.25 -4.79
CA TYR A 225 1.15 -24.82 -4.59
C TYR A 225 0.05 -24.56 -3.56
N VAL A 226 -1.12 -25.20 -3.72
CA VAL A 226 -2.24 -25.05 -2.77
C VAL A 226 -1.87 -25.57 -1.37
N ALA A 227 -1.11 -26.67 -1.30
CA ALA A 227 -0.66 -27.22 -0.03
C ALA A 227 0.33 -26.28 0.68
N GLU A 228 1.33 -25.79 -0.02
CA GLU A 228 2.33 -24.82 0.47
C GLU A 228 1.64 -23.54 0.96
N PHE A 229 0.74 -22.97 0.15
CA PHE A 229 -0.03 -21.78 0.55
C PHE A 229 -0.87 -22.03 1.81
N SER A 230 -1.44 -23.22 1.96
CA SER A 230 -2.22 -23.59 3.16
C SER A 230 -1.38 -23.82 4.41
N GLU A 231 -0.07 -24.00 4.27
CA GLU A 231 0.89 -24.15 5.37
C GLU A 231 1.44 -22.81 5.87
N ILE A 232 1.22 -21.71 5.15
CA ILE A 232 1.61 -20.37 5.58
C ILE A 232 0.76 -19.97 6.80
N ASP A 233 1.43 -19.65 7.91
CA ASP A 233 0.78 -19.18 9.13
C ASP A 233 0.47 -17.68 9.02
N LEU A 234 -0.75 -17.36 8.58
CA LEU A 234 -1.24 -15.99 8.45
C LEU A 234 -1.91 -15.47 9.74
N SER A 235 -1.85 -16.19 10.86
CA SER A 235 -2.57 -15.80 12.09
C SER A 235 -2.07 -14.48 12.69
N ALA A 236 -0.83 -14.07 12.38
CA ALA A 236 -0.31 -12.77 12.80
C ALA A 236 -1.06 -11.60 12.12
N LEU A 237 -1.64 -11.82 10.93
CA LEU A 237 -2.43 -10.80 10.22
C LEU A 237 -3.78 -10.52 10.90
N ASP A 238 -4.28 -11.42 11.76
CA ASP A 238 -5.53 -11.23 12.51
C ASP A 238 -5.41 -10.08 13.54
N ALA A 239 -4.20 -9.64 13.85
CA ALA A 239 -3.95 -8.48 14.72
C ALA A 239 -4.03 -7.14 13.99
N ILE A 240 -4.07 -7.15 12.65
CA ILE A 240 -4.10 -5.93 11.84
C ILE A 240 -5.56 -5.54 11.62
N PRO A 241 -5.97 -4.29 11.95
CA PRO A 241 -7.30 -3.79 11.66
C PRO A 241 -7.69 -3.92 10.18
N GLY A 242 -8.98 -4.15 9.93
CA GLY A 242 -9.48 -4.50 8.61
C GLY A 242 -9.20 -3.41 7.58
N TYR A 243 -9.39 -2.14 7.92
CA TYR A 243 -9.06 -1.03 7.04
C TYR A 243 -7.61 -1.07 6.55
N ILE A 244 -6.64 -1.25 7.47
CA ILE A 244 -5.21 -1.28 7.13
C ILE A 244 -4.89 -2.50 6.27
N ARG A 245 -5.34 -3.69 6.70
CA ARG A 245 -5.07 -4.94 5.99
C ARG A 245 -5.69 -4.92 4.59
N ASN A 246 -6.95 -4.55 4.48
CA ASN A 246 -7.64 -4.55 3.20
C ASN A 246 -7.11 -3.47 2.27
N SER A 247 -6.60 -2.34 2.77
CA SER A 247 -5.93 -1.32 1.95
C SER A 247 -4.64 -1.83 1.31
N LEU A 248 -3.94 -2.76 1.97
CA LEU A 248 -2.75 -3.46 1.43
C LEU A 248 -3.12 -4.55 0.41
N GLU A 249 -4.22 -5.27 0.64
CA GLU A 249 -4.60 -6.43 -0.18
C GLU A 249 -5.48 -6.06 -1.39
N ALA A 250 -6.30 -5.01 -1.29
CA ALA A 250 -7.31 -4.68 -2.30
C ALA A 250 -6.78 -4.37 -3.70
N PRO A 251 -5.67 -3.63 -3.89
CA PRO A 251 -5.19 -3.29 -5.23
C PRO A 251 -4.92 -4.51 -6.11
N TYR A 252 -4.42 -5.60 -5.52
CA TYR A 252 -4.16 -6.87 -6.22
C TYR A 252 -5.42 -7.41 -6.88
N LEU A 253 -6.50 -7.56 -6.10
CA LEU A 253 -7.72 -8.19 -6.57
C LEU A 253 -8.51 -7.26 -7.49
N ASP A 254 -8.60 -5.98 -7.14
CA ASP A 254 -9.36 -5.00 -7.92
C ASP A 254 -8.70 -4.81 -9.30
N GLY A 255 -7.37 -4.66 -9.34
CA GLY A 255 -6.60 -4.63 -10.58
C GLY A 255 -6.72 -5.90 -11.41
N PHE A 256 -6.62 -7.07 -10.78
CA PHE A 256 -6.77 -8.36 -11.46
C PHE A 256 -8.15 -8.47 -12.13
N GLN A 257 -9.21 -8.10 -11.42
CA GLN A 257 -10.58 -8.11 -11.95
C GLN A 257 -10.74 -7.12 -13.12
N PHE A 258 -10.17 -5.93 -12.98
CA PHE A 258 -10.16 -4.92 -14.04
C PHE A 258 -9.43 -5.43 -15.30
N HIS A 259 -8.25 -6.03 -15.17
CA HIS A 259 -7.52 -6.60 -16.32
C HIS A 259 -8.27 -7.76 -16.99
N GLN A 260 -8.96 -8.60 -16.22
CA GLN A 260 -9.84 -9.63 -16.79
C GLN A 260 -10.99 -9.04 -17.61
N LEU A 261 -11.47 -7.87 -17.23
CA LEU A 261 -12.58 -7.17 -17.86
C LEU A 261 -12.17 -6.54 -19.21
N ILE A 262 -11.03 -5.84 -19.24
CA ILE A 262 -10.55 -5.11 -20.43
C ILE A 262 -9.81 -6.02 -21.42
N GLY A 263 -9.33 -7.17 -20.94
CA GLY A 263 -8.61 -8.16 -21.74
C GLY A 263 -7.12 -7.86 -21.86
N ILE A 264 -6.34 -8.94 -22.03
CA ILE A 264 -4.87 -8.92 -21.96
C ILE A 264 -4.20 -7.98 -22.97
N ASP A 265 -4.81 -7.77 -24.13
CA ASP A 265 -4.27 -6.92 -25.20
C ASP A 265 -4.39 -5.41 -24.86
N SER A 266 -5.22 -5.05 -23.88
CA SER A 266 -5.49 -3.67 -23.46
C SER A 266 -4.69 -3.24 -22.23
N ILE A 267 -3.96 -4.16 -21.59
CA ILE A 267 -3.27 -3.95 -20.30
C ILE A 267 -2.18 -2.89 -20.43
N ASP A 268 -1.33 -2.98 -21.46
CA ASP A 268 -0.21 -2.05 -21.65
C ASP A 268 -0.70 -0.60 -21.79
N ASP A 269 -1.87 -0.39 -22.42
CA ASP A 269 -2.45 0.95 -22.58
C ASP A 269 -2.76 1.59 -21.21
N GLN A 270 -3.10 0.79 -20.19
CA GLN A 270 -3.44 1.27 -18.84
C GLN A 270 -2.23 1.77 -18.06
N PHE A 271 -1.01 1.43 -18.49
CA PHE A 271 0.21 2.00 -17.91
C PHE A 271 0.51 3.41 -18.46
N THR A 272 -0.16 3.81 -19.54
CA THR A 272 -0.05 5.17 -20.12
C THR A 272 -1.29 6.02 -19.94
N ASP A 273 -2.46 5.38 -19.86
CA ASP A 273 -3.78 5.99 -19.73
C ASP A 273 -4.61 5.13 -18.76
N PRO A 274 -4.27 5.15 -17.46
CA PRO A 274 -4.99 4.37 -16.44
C PRO A 274 -6.42 4.92 -16.26
N PRO A 275 -7.33 4.16 -15.63
CA PRO A 275 -8.57 4.72 -15.10
C PRO A 275 -8.32 5.98 -14.25
N GLU A 276 -9.22 6.95 -14.29
CA GLU A 276 -9.07 8.21 -13.54
C GLU A 276 -9.48 8.08 -12.06
N SER A 277 -10.20 7.02 -11.70
CA SER A 277 -10.68 6.78 -10.34
C SER A 277 -10.80 5.30 -9.99
N SER A 278 -10.85 4.98 -8.70
CA SER A 278 -11.21 3.64 -8.24
C SER A 278 -12.62 3.24 -8.66
N GLU A 279 -13.55 4.17 -8.83
CA GLU A 279 -14.87 3.86 -9.40
C GLU A 279 -14.74 3.26 -10.81
N GLN A 280 -13.97 3.90 -11.70
CA GLN A 280 -13.74 3.36 -13.05
C GLN A 280 -13.05 1.99 -12.98
N LEU A 281 -12.07 1.83 -12.08
CA LEU A 281 -11.39 0.55 -11.87
C LEU A 281 -12.37 -0.57 -11.44
N LEU A 282 -13.31 -0.26 -10.55
CA LEU A 282 -14.27 -1.22 -9.97
C LEU A 282 -15.51 -1.45 -10.84
N SER A 283 -15.90 -0.47 -11.66
CA SER A 283 -17.14 -0.47 -12.42
C SER A 283 -16.87 -0.47 -13.92
N GLN A 284 -17.17 -1.60 -14.58
CA GLN A 284 -17.13 -1.69 -16.05
C GLN A 284 -17.98 -0.61 -16.71
N THR A 285 -19.09 -0.22 -16.09
CA THR A 285 -19.98 0.76 -16.68
C THR A 285 -19.38 2.16 -16.63
N ALA A 286 -18.77 2.55 -15.50
CA ALA A 286 -18.09 3.83 -15.34
C ALA A 286 -16.89 3.91 -16.31
N TYR A 287 -16.05 2.87 -16.35
CA TYR A 287 -14.90 2.81 -17.27
C TYR A 287 -15.31 2.91 -18.75
N LEU A 288 -16.29 2.12 -19.21
CA LEU A 288 -16.72 2.16 -20.62
C LEU A 288 -17.43 3.46 -21.00
N ARG A 289 -17.94 4.21 -20.02
CA ARG A 289 -18.57 5.51 -20.24
C ARG A 289 -17.58 6.66 -20.16
N ASP A 290 -16.35 6.40 -19.72
CA ASP A 290 -15.39 7.44 -19.39
C ASP A 290 -16.00 8.43 -18.39
N GLU A 291 -16.49 7.88 -17.27
CA GLU A 291 -17.14 8.64 -16.20
C GLU A 291 -16.08 9.42 -15.42
N GLN A 292 -16.04 10.73 -15.67
CA GLN A 292 -15.00 11.60 -15.14
C GLN A 292 -15.33 11.99 -13.69
N PRO A 293 -14.36 11.88 -12.75
CA PRO A 293 -14.55 12.33 -11.38
C PRO A 293 -15.00 13.79 -11.30
N ILE A 294 -15.98 14.06 -10.44
CA ILE A 294 -16.41 15.41 -10.11
C ILE A 294 -15.31 16.06 -9.29
N GLU A 295 -14.73 17.15 -9.79
CA GLU A 295 -13.76 17.95 -9.05
C GLU A 295 -14.41 18.57 -7.80
N VAL A 296 -13.96 18.15 -6.62
CA VAL A 296 -14.42 18.67 -5.33
C VAL A 296 -13.35 19.56 -4.72
N THR A 297 -13.75 20.74 -4.25
CA THR A 297 -12.87 21.69 -3.57
C THR A 297 -13.34 22.00 -2.16
N LEU A 298 -12.39 22.09 -1.24
CA LEU A 298 -12.55 22.62 0.11
C LEU A 298 -11.89 24.01 0.22
N PRO A 299 -12.49 24.98 0.93
CA PRO A 299 -11.85 26.27 1.18
C PRO A 299 -10.54 26.09 1.96
N ASP A 300 -9.57 26.98 1.72
CA ASP A 300 -8.36 27.03 2.51
C ASP A 300 -8.69 27.38 3.96
N LEU A 301 -8.14 26.61 4.91
CA LEU A 301 -8.31 26.85 6.34
C LEU A 301 -6.96 26.73 7.04
N GLU A 302 -6.52 27.82 7.65
CA GLU A 302 -5.42 27.78 8.62
C GLU A 302 -5.99 27.43 9.99
N LEU A 303 -5.62 26.27 10.51
CA LEU A 303 -5.95 25.82 11.86
C LEU A 303 -4.75 26.08 12.78
N PRO A 304 -4.84 27.02 13.75
CA PRO A 304 -3.70 27.32 14.62
C PRO A 304 -3.22 26.09 15.39
N GLY A 305 -1.95 25.75 15.20
CA GLY A 305 -1.32 24.59 15.85
C GLY A 305 -1.41 23.30 15.03
N TYR A 306 -2.14 23.31 13.90
CA TYR A 306 -2.21 22.19 12.97
C TYR A 306 -1.51 22.54 11.65
N GLU A 307 -0.92 21.53 11.04
CA GLU A 307 -0.38 21.57 9.69
C GLU A 307 -1.27 20.75 8.76
N LEU A 308 -1.49 21.23 7.54
CA LEU A 308 -2.14 20.47 6.49
C LEU A 308 -1.18 19.34 6.10
N TRP A 309 -1.59 18.09 6.33
CA TRP A 309 -0.76 16.92 6.10
C TRP A 309 -1.21 16.10 4.88
N PHE A 310 -2.51 16.08 4.59
CA PHE A 310 -3.05 15.38 3.43
C PHE A 310 -4.23 16.14 2.80
N ASP A 311 -4.29 16.15 1.47
CA ASP A 311 -5.32 16.85 0.68
C ASP A 311 -5.49 16.20 -0.70
N ALA A 312 -6.19 15.08 -0.75
CA ALA A 312 -6.42 14.32 -1.99
C ALA A 312 -7.80 13.62 -1.96
N PRO A 313 -8.31 13.16 -3.12
CA PRO A 313 -9.52 12.33 -3.14
C PRO A 313 -9.28 11.01 -2.41
N ALA A 314 -10.22 10.59 -1.57
CA ALA A 314 -10.28 9.24 -1.02
C ALA A 314 -10.62 8.23 -2.12
N GLY A 315 -11.63 8.55 -2.93
CA GLY A 315 -12.15 7.66 -3.95
C GLY A 315 -13.16 6.65 -3.40
N GLN A 316 -13.88 5.98 -4.30
CA GLN A 316 -14.86 4.96 -3.94
C GLN A 316 -14.24 3.87 -3.05
N LYS A 317 -13.05 3.38 -3.41
CA LYS A 317 -12.48 2.22 -2.71
C LYS A 317 -12.05 2.53 -1.28
N ASP A 318 -11.38 3.65 -1.04
CA ASP A 318 -10.94 4.00 0.32
C ASP A 318 -12.14 4.19 1.26
N LEU A 319 -13.22 4.81 0.78
CA LEU A 319 -14.47 4.94 1.53
C LEU A 319 -15.09 3.56 1.84
N GLU A 320 -15.14 2.65 0.86
CA GLU A 320 -15.60 1.27 1.09
C GLU A 320 -14.77 0.58 2.18
N LEU A 321 -13.44 0.67 2.10
CA LEU A 321 -12.53 0.00 3.02
C LEU A 321 -12.63 0.58 4.43
N MET A 322 -12.68 1.90 4.58
CA MET A 322 -12.80 2.57 5.88
C MET A 322 -14.12 2.19 6.57
N LEU A 323 -15.22 2.20 5.83
CA LEU A 323 -16.53 1.84 6.35
C LEU A 323 -16.63 0.35 6.73
N GLY A 324 -15.82 -0.51 6.11
CA GLY A 324 -15.81 -1.96 6.34
C GLY A 324 -15.43 -2.42 7.75
N ASP A 325 -14.79 -1.56 8.56
CA ASP A 325 -14.46 -1.88 9.96
C ASP A 325 -15.67 -1.73 10.90
N ALA A 326 -16.70 -0.97 10.49
CA ALA A 326 -17.94 -0.79 11.23
C ALA A 326 -19.14 -1.50 10.58
N LEU A 327 -19.17 -1.56 9.25
CA LEU A 327 -20.28 -2.11 8.49
C LEU A 327 -19.98 -3.51 7.92
N SER A 328 -21.03 -4.23 7.53
CA SER A 328 -20.85 -5.44 6.73
C SER A 328 -20.32 -5.09 5.32
N ALA A 329 -19.47 -5.94 4.73
CA ALA A 329 -18.89 -5.67 3.41
C ALA A 329 -19.94 -5.28 2.33
N PRO A 330 -21.12 -5.95 2.21
CA PRO A 330 -22.15 -5.53 1.24
C PRO A 330 -22.84 -4.19 1.55
N ASP A 331 -22.77 -3.70 2.79
CA ASP A 331 -23.33 -2.40 3.16
C ASP A 331 -22.28 -1.30 3.00
N ALA A 332 -21.01 -1.56 3.33
CA ALA A 332 -19.89 -0.66 3.06
C ALA A 332 -19.72 -0.43 1.54
N GLN A 333 -19.74 -1.50 0.74
CA GLN A 333 -19.71 -1.42 -0.72
C GLN A 333 -20.88 -0.60 -1.27
N ARG A 334 -22.10 -0.83 -0.76
CA ARG A 334 -23.28 -0.08 -1.21
C ARG A 334 -23.18 1.41 -0.87
N ALA A 335 -22.68 1.74 0.32
CA ALA A 335 -22.54 3.12 0.75
C ALA A 335 -21.49 3.90 -0.06
N ALA A 336 -20.44 3.22 -0.54
CA ALA A 336 -19.42 3.82 -1.38
C ALA A 336 -19.77 3.79 -2.89
N ASP A 337 -20.65 2.89 -3.33
CA ASP A 337 -21.15 2.83 -4.71
C ASP A 337 -21.93 4.12 -5.07
N GLY A 338 -21.82 4.57 -6.32
CA GLY A 338 -22.38 5.86 -6.77
C GLY A 338 -21.56 7.07 -6.31
N TRP A 339 -20.27 6.85 -6.02
CA TRP A 339 -19.29 7.92 -5.83
C TRP A 339 -19.16 8.75 -7.11
N GLY A 340 -19.45 10.05 -7.05
CA GLY A 340 -19.20 10.96 -8.17
C GLY A 340 -17.88 11.71 -8.04
N GLY A 341 -17.44 12.01 -6.81
CA GLY A 341 -16.20 12.71 -6.52
C GLY A 341 -16.07 13.06 -5.04
N ASP A 342 -14.85 13.20 -4.54
CA ASP A 342 -14.62 13.69 -3.18
C ASP A 342 -13.30 14.47 -3.05
N LEU A 343 -13.14 15.11 -1.90
CA LEU A 343 -11.87 15.56 -1.40
C LEU A 343 -11.83 15.29 0.10
N ASN A 344 -10.83 14.52 0.54
CA ASN A 344 -10.52 14.36 1.94
C ASN A 344 -9.34 15.26 2.32
N ARG A 345 -9.34 15.74 3.56
CA ARG A 345 -8.31 16.62 4.08
C ARG A 345 -7.98 16.28 5.51
N VAL A 346 -6.70 16.09 5.78
CA VAL A 346 -6.21 15.78 7.12
C VAL A 346 -5.27 16.88 7.60
N TYR A 347 -5.56 17.41 8.78
CA TYR A 347 -4.67 18.29 9.50
C TYR A 347 -4.12 17.59 10.73
N ASN A 348 -2.85 17.83 11.05
CA ASN A 348 -2.17 17.21 12.17
C ASN A 348 -1.49 18.27 13.07
N ALA A 349 -1.57 18.12 14.39
CA ALA A 349 -0.90 19.02 15.34
C ALA A 349 0.26 18.35 16.11
N GLY A 350 0.64 17.14 15.71
CA GLY A 350 1.47 16.23 16.49
C GLY A 350 0.73 15.70 17.73
N ALA A 351 1.42 14.87 18.53
CA ALA A 351 0.95 14.40 19.84
C ALA A 351 -0.45 13.76 19.86
N ASP A 352 -0.78 12.95 18.83
CA ASP A 352 -2.08 12.27 18.66
C ASP A 352 -3.27 13.21 18.40
N GLU A 353 -3.02 14.43 17.92
CA GLU A 353 -4.06 15.37 17.52
C GLU A 353 -4.20 15.46 16.00
N ALA A 354 -5.42 15.16 15.51
CA ALA A 354 -5.77 15.15 14.09
C ALA A 354 -7.14 15.78 13.86
N VAL A 355 -7.35 16.24 12.61
CA VAL A 355 -8.64 16.65 12.07
C VAL A 355 -8.79 16.00 10.70
N TYR A 356 -9.92 15.34 10.47
CA TYR A 356 -10.34 14.77 9.20
C TYR A 356 -11.55 15.54 8.67
N VAL A 357 -11.49 15.98 7.42
CA VAL A 357 -12.61 16.61 6.70
C VAL A 357 -12.80 15.87 5.40
N LEU A 358 -14.01 15.38 5.13
CA LEU A 358 -14.40 14.81 3.85
C LEU A 358 -15.52 15.65 3.27
N LYS A 359 -15.34 16.08 2.02
CA LYS A 359 -16.44 16.57 1.20
C LYS A 359 -16.64 15.61 0.04
N TYR A 360 -17.84 15.06 -0.05
CA TYR A 360 -18.23 14.07 -1.04
C TYR A 360 -19.38 14.60 -1.88
N VAL A 361 -19.41 14.20 -3.15
CA VAL A 361 -20.49 14.41 -4.10
C VAL A 361 -20.85 13.06 -4.71
N GLY A 362 -22.08 12.60 -4.50
CA GLY A 362 -22.59 11.38 -5.11
C GLY A 362 -23.18 11.63 -6.50
N ASP A 363 -23.28 10.58 -7.31
CA ASP A 363 -23.97 10.62 -8.60
C ASP A 363 -25.43 11.03 -8.46
N THR A 364 -26.03 10.62 -7.34
CA THR A 364 -27.40 10.90 -6.99
C THR A 364 -27.53 11.28 -5.52
N LYS A 365 -28.69 11.87 -5.20
CA LYS A 365 -29.09 12.13 -3.81
C LYS A 365 -29.16 10.87 -2.96
N GLN A 366 -29.44 9.71 -3.56
CA GLN A 366 -29.53 8.46 -2.81
C GLN A 366 -28.15 8.00 -2.34
N ASP A 367 -27.12 8.18 -3.16
CA ASP A 367 -25.75 7.73 -2.84
C ASP A 367 -25.22 8.52 -1.63
N ALA A 368 -25.46 9.83 -1.59
CA ALA A 368 -25.16 10.65 -0.41
C ALA A 368 -25.98 10.26 0.84
N GLU A 369 -27.22 9.79 0.69
CA GLU A 369 -28.04 9.27 1.81
C GLU A 369 -27.48 7.96 2.36
N GLU A 370 -26.97 7.08 1.49
CA GLU A 370 -26.37 5.81 1.85
C GLU A 370 -25.01 6.03 2.55
N LEU A 371 -24.19 6.94 2.02
CA LEU A 371 -22.91 7.31 2.63
C LEU A 371 -23.08 8.06 3.97
N GLU A 372 -24.06 8.97 4.08
CA GLU A 372 -24.40 9.64 5.36
C GLU A 372 -24.74 8.60 6.44
N ALA A 373 -25.60 7.63 6.12
CA ALA A 373 -26.00 6.60 7.07
C ALA A 373 -24.80 5.74 7.50
N ALA A 374 -23.92 5.38 6.57
CA ALA A 374 -22.73 4.58 6.86
C ALA A 374 -21.71 5.33 7.73
N PHE A 375 -21.46 6.62 7.47
CA PHE A 375 -20.57 7.42 8.32
C PHE A 375 -21.13 7.61 9.74
N LEU A 376 -22.44 7.77 9.89
CA LEU A 376 -23.07 7.85 11.21
C LEU A 376 -22.89 6.56 12.00
N GLU A 377 -22.99 5.39 11.35
CA GLU A 377 -22.73 4.09 11.97
C GLU A 377 -21.25 3.90 12.30
N PHE A 378 -20.35 4.24 11.37
CA PHE A 378 -18.89 4.25 11.58
C PHE A 378 -18.50 5.11 12.80
N ILE A 379 -19.07 6.31 12.89
CA ILE A 379 -18.83 7.23 14.01
C ILE A 379 -19.34 6.65 15.34
N ASP A 380 -20.53 6.02 15.35
CA ASP A 380 -21.10 5.46 16.59
C ASP A 380 -20.31 4.23 17.09
N GLU A 381 -19.82 3.39 16.17
CA GLU A 381 -19.12 2.14 16.51
C GLU A 381 -17.63 2.33 16.81
N LEU A 382 -16.91 3.18 16.06
CA LEU A 382 -15.44 3.26 16.12
C LEU A 382 -14.91 4.54 16.75
N VAL A 383 -15.46 5.71 16.39
CA VAL A 383 -14.87 7.00 16.77
C VAL A 383 -14.89 7.19 18.29
N PRO A 384 -13.74 7.45 18.96
CA PRO A 384 -13.69 7.55 20.42
C PRO A 384 -14.58 8.65 21.00
N ALA A 385 -15.19 8.38 22.15
CA ALA A 385 -16.00 9.35 22.86
C ALA A 385 -15.20 10.60 23.25
N GLY A 386 -15.77 11.78 23.00
CA GLY A 386 -15.12 13.07 23.26
C GLY A 386 -14.47 13.69 22.02
N THR A 387 -14.33 12.93 20.93
CA THR A 387 -14.03 13.44 19.59
C THR A 387 -15.18 14.30 19.10
N TYR A 388 -14.88 15.41 18.45
CA TYR A 388 -15.90 16.20 17.76
C TYR A 388 -16.24 15.56 16.43
N THR A 389 -17.53 15.42 16.16
CA THR A 389 -18.05 14.86 14.91
C THR A 389 -19.16 15.72 14.35
N PHE A 390 -19.16 15.88 13.03
CA PHE A 390 -20.17 16.61 12.29
C PHE A 390 -20.41 15.88 10.97
N VAL A 391 -21.69 15.68 10.66
CA VAL A 391 -22.14 15.09 9.39
C VAL A 391 -23.32 15.92 8.92
N GLU A 392 -23.19 16.53 7.75
CA GLU A 392 -24.27 17.29 7.11
C GLU A 392 -24.35 16.94 5.64
N ARG A 393 -25.57 16.60 5.20
CA ARG A 393 -25.86 16.30 3.81
C ARG A 393 -26.77 17.38 3.21
N THR A 394 -26.45 17.81 2.00
CA THR A 394 -27.28 18.69 1.18
C THR A 394 -27.42 18.13 -0.23
N ASP A 395 -28.61 17.62 -0.56
CA ASP A 395 -28.87 16.95 -1.84
C ASP A 395 -27.94 15.73 -2.04
N ALA A 396 -27.06 15.75 -3.05
CA ALA A 396 -26.04 14.74 -3.32
C ALA A 396 -24.68 15.05 -2.67
N ASP A 397 -24.56 16.15 -1.92
CA ASP A 397 -23.32 16.53 -1.25
C ASP A 397 -23.34 16.04 0.21
N LEU A 398 -22.20 15.57 0.70
CA LEU A 398 -21.98 15.20 2.10
C LEU A 398 -20.71 15.88 2.63
N LEU A 399 -20.81 16.48 3.82
CA LEU A 399 -19.67 17.00 4.58
C LEU A 399 -19.54 16.21 5.88
N VAL A 400 -18.38 15.60 6.09
CA VAL A 400 -18.02 14.91 7.33
C VAL A 400 -16.81 15.62 7.93
N MET A 401 -16.85 15.91 9.23
CA MET A 401 -15.71 16.43 9.98
C MET A 401 -15.54 15.65 11.26
N ILE A 402 -14.32 15.20 11.55
CA ILE A 402 -13.94 14.49 12.76
C ILE A 402 -12.69 15.16 13.31
N ALA A 403 -12.69 15.57 14.57
CA ALA A 403 -11.55 16.25 15.20
C ALA A 403 -11.30 15.71 16.60
N SER A 404 -10.05 15.31 16.87
CA SER A 404 -9.65 14.75 18.17
C SER A 404 -9.80 15.79 19.30
N ASP A 405 -9.50 17.07 19.02
CA ASP A 405 -9.82 18.19 19.91
C ASP A 405 -11.18 18.81 19.56
N PRO A 406 -12.20 18.64 20.41
CA PRO A 406 -13.52 19.21 20.15
C PRO A 406 -13.55 20.74 20.20
N SER A 407 -12.50 21.40 20.71
CA SER A 407 -12.41 22.86 20.73
C SER A 407 -12.24 23.47 19.33
N VAL A 408 -11.78 22.68 18.36
CA VAL A 408 -11.57 23.10 16.96
C VAL A 408 -12.87 23.07 16.15
N GLY A 409 -13.85 22.23 16.53
CA GLY A 409 -15.13 22.04 15.84
C GLY A 409 -15.84 23.32 15.37
N PRO A 410 -16.04 24.34 16.23
CA PRO A 410 -16.69 25.59 15.81
C PRO A 410 -15.96 26.36 14.70
N GLN A 411 -14.64 26.22 14.61
CA GLN A 411 -13.85 26.83 13.52
C GLN A 411 -14.04 26.05 12.21
N LEU A 412 -14.15 24.72 12.30
CA LEU A 412 -14.40 23.86 11.15
C LEU A 412 -15.78 24.11 10.56
N GLU A 413 -16.84 24.13 11.39
CA GLU A 413 -18.20 24.47 10.93
C GLU A 413 -18.20 25.83 10.24
N ALA A 414 -17.64 26.87 10.87
CA ALA A 414 -17.64 28.21 10.29
C ALA A 414 -16.86 28.32 8.95
N ALA A 415 -15.96 27.39 8.67
CA ALA A 415 -15.16 27.37 7.45
C ALA A 415 -15.80 26.54 6.33
N PHE A 416 -16.47 25.43 6.69
CA PHE A 416 -16.88 24.41 5.73
C PHE A 416 -18.40 24.27 5.53
N SER A 417 -19.25 24.71 6.48
CA SER A 417 -20.72 24.76 6.33
C SER A 417 -21.24 26.15 5.98
#